data_AF-A0A895XX34-F1
#
_entry.id   AF-A0A895XX34-F1
#
_cell.length_a   1.000
_cell.length_b   1.000
_cell.length_c   1.000
_cell.angle_alpha   90.00
_cell.angle_beta   90.00
_cell.angle_gamma   90.00
#
_symmetry.space_group_name_H-M   'P 1'
#
loop_
_entity.id
_entity.type
_entity.pdbx_description
1 polymer ?
#
loop_
_entity_poly.entity_id
_entity_poly.type
_entity_poly.pdbx_seq_one_letter_code
_entity_poly.pdbx_strand_id
1 'polypeptide(L)'
;MTHTHVATRTIAAAWRENLNHIRNRTTINGDHHQLNTASGPLHFTATHSPFNHLTLHQPPTLNGQPAPADDILTAITGQPTPTHLTADFASAVHGHQLATNRATTHRDTLATTVATSPDKGLAHYTAALQPHQFDHHITRHLEPLATGGHWLHALARTRLGWKPHDFTAYDLETTEPLNVPLVRAQGLKTAGHPIPGLIEPDGDATVLPIHPWQLQHLRHRHPELFTDKSLTLTGDTLTAWPTASIRTLHTPHRSGFVKLSLGIRITSTDRGISPTTARLAPKLSRKLNALQDPILKNWRFLTDTASAWHPHSRDITAIARSSLAEVTPPGTTPVPALALPCPSPTATTSLAGEYISWAASQNTCAPQVAAQNWLEKYVRLLLPPALHLSAHFGIGIEGHQQNTLIAFNGPHPEAVIVRDLGGIRLWKPQLPFTVNFPDNAPIATTDRMQTHRKVAFTVIHNHLGAVIEALVSDSLIKHQEAWAIVADLIAQTDIPAQDRDYYFAATLPTKAMLTMRLRQTSDQYLPVDNPLHAHRERRRAP
;
A
#
# COMPACT_ATOMS: atom_id res chain seq x y z
N MET A 1 -20.20 16.14 -1.44
CA MET A 1 -19.35 15.39 -0.50
C MET A 1 -18.03 14.88 -1.09
N THR A 2 -17.88 14.71 -2.42
CA THR A 2 -16.68 14.05 -3.01
C THR A 2 -15.49 14.97 -3.25
N HIS A 3 -15.71 16.21 -3.72
CA HIS A 3 -14.66 17.24 -3.79
C HIS A 3 -14.01 17.50 -2.42
N THR A 4 -14.82 17.37 -1.36
CA THR A 4 -14.41 17.53 0.04
C THR A 4 -13.29 16.58 0.44
N HIS A 5 -13.32 15.30 0.03
CA HIS A 5 -12.31 14.34 0.48
C HIS A 5 -10.92 14.65 -0.10
N VAL A 6 -10.86 14.99 -1.38
CA VAL A 6 -9.58 15.35 -2.03
C VAL A 6 -9.07 16.68 -1.49
N ALA A 7 -9.97 17.63 -1.20
CA ALA A 7 -9.65 18.89 -0.54
C ALA A 7 -9.03 18.68 0.86
N THR A 8 -9.66 17.86 1.71
CA THR A 8 -9.14 17.61 3.07
C THR A 8 -7.79 16.91 3.03
N ARG A 9 -7.64 15.91 2.16
CA ARG A 9 -6.37 15.19 1.96
C ARG A 9 -5.26 16.08 1.39
N THR A 10 -5.61 17.09 0.58
CA THR A 10 -4.66 18.08 0.06
C THR A 10 -4.09 18.94 1.18
N ILE A 11 -4.94 19.45 2.08
CA ILE A 11 -4.46 20.20 3.26
C ILE A 11 -3.60 19.32 4.15
N ALA A 12 -4.05 18.10 4.46
CA ALA A 12 -3.30 17.19 5.31
C ALA A 12 -1.91 16.84 4.71
N ALA A 13 -1.82 16.65 3.40
CA ALA A 13 -0.55 16.41 2.72
C ALA A 13 0.34 17.67 2.69
N ALA A 14 -0.23 18.83 2.38
CA ALA A 14 0.49 20.11 2.39
C ALA A 14 1.03 20.45 3.78
N TRP A 15 0.25 20.20 4.83
CA TRP A 15 0.65 20.38 6.23
C TRP A 15 1.83 19.49 6.60
N ARG A 16 1.71 18.18 6.36
CA ARG A 16 2.77 17.19 6.63
C ARG A 16 4.06 17.52 5.88
N GLU A 17 3.95 17.96 4.63
CA GLU A 17 5.09 18.32 3.78
C GLU A 17 5.59 19.76 4.03
N ASN A 18 4.98 20.49 4.97
CA ASN A 18 5.22 21.89 5.26
C ASN A 18 5.26 22.77 3.99
N LEU A 19 4.37 22.48 3.03
CA LEU A 19 4.37 23.10 1.72
C LEU A 19 4.20 24.62 1.87
N ASN A 20 5.11 25.38 1.26
CA ASN A 20 5.16 26.83 1.35
C ASN A 20 5.11 27.37 2.81
N HIS A 21 5.76 26.66 3.74
CA HIS A 21 5.80 26.99 5.16
C HIS A 21 4.41 27.14 5.80
N ILE A 22 3.42 26.37 5.34
CA ILE A 22 2.03 26.47 5.80
C ILE A 22 1.92 26.40 7.33
N ARG A 23 2.74 25.58 8.01
CA ARG A 23 2.69 25.45 9.47
C ARG A 23 3.08 26.75 10.19
N ASN A 24 3.99 27.53 9.62
CA ASN A 24 4.45 28.80 10.17
C ASN A 24 3.51 29.97 9.86
N ARG A 25 2.67 29.82 8.83
CA ARG A 25 1.76 30.88 8.33
C ARG A 25 0.32 30.71 8.83
N THR A 26 0.00 29.57 9.42
CA THR A 26 -1.35 29.25 9.89
C THR A 26 -1.48 29.63 11.36
N THR A 27 -2.46 30.47 11.68
CA THR A 27 -2.85 30.74 13.06
C THR A 27 -3.68 29.55 13.57
N ILE A 28 -3.34 29.04 14.75
CA ILE A 28 -3.99 27.89 15.38
C ILE A 28 -4.62 28.34 16.71
N ASN A 29 -5.90 28.04 16.89
CA ASN A 29 -6.62 28.24 18.14
C ASN A 29 -7.45 26.99 18.47
N GLY A 30 -6.95 26.14 19.37
CA GLY A 30 -7.47 24.79 19.56
C GLY A 30 -7.40 24.01 18.23
N ASP A 31 -8.53 23.43 17.81
CA ASP A 31 -8.62 22.69 16.56
C ASP A 31 -8.87 23.61 15.34
N HIS A 32 -9.09 24.91 15.54
CA HIS A 32 -9.35 25.85 14.46
C HIS A 32 -8.05 26.38 13.86
N HIS A 33 -7.96 26.30 12.53
CA HIS A 33 -6.82 26.73 11.76
C HIS A 33 -7.26 27.79 10.75
N GLN A 34 -6.51 28.88 10.68
CA GLN A 34 -6.73 29.95 9.70
C GLN A 34 -5.42 30.32 9.02
N LEU A 35 -5.41 30.24 7.69
CA LEU A 35 -4.33 30.72 6.84
C LEU A 35 -4.85 31.91 6.02
N ASN A 36 -4.26 33.09 6.22
CA ASN A 36 -4.57 34.25 5.38
C ASN A 36 -3.79 34.16 4.07
N THR A 37 -4.49 34.17 2.94
CA THR A 37 -3.91 34.02 1.59
C THR A 37 -4.38 35.16 0.67
N ALA A 38 -3.71 35.33 -0.47
CA ALA A 38 -4.13 36.30 -1.48
C ALA A 38 -5.52 35.99 -2.07
N SER A 39 -5.91 34.71 -2.06
CA SER A 39 -7.24 34.24 -2.51
C SER A 39 -8.32 34.40 -1.45
N GLY A 40 -7.97 34.89 -0.25
CA GLY A 40 -8.85 35.00 0.91
C GLY A 40 -8.43 34.12 2.09
N PRO A 41 -9.14 34.20 3.24
CA PRO A 41 -8.85 33.33 4.38
C PRO A 41 -9.28 31.89 4.10
N LEU A 42 -8.34 30.96 4.30
CA LEU A 42 -8.55 29.52 4.27
C LEU A 42 -8.73 29.03 5.71
N HIS A 43 -9.88 28.44 6.01
CA HIS A 43 -10.22 27.90 7.32
C HIS A 43 -10.40 26.39 7.28
N PHE A 44 -9.91 25.70 8.32
CA PHE A 44 -10.18 24.28 8.53
C PHE A 44 -10.14 23.93 10.01
N THR A 45 -10.84 22.87 10.39
CA THR A 45 -10.79 22.29 11.74
C THR A 45 -10.14 20.91 11.68
N ALA A 46 -9.17 20.68 12.55
CA ALA A 46 -8.40 19.45 12.51
C ALA A 46 -7.69 19.12 13.82
N THR A 47 -7.55 17.82 14.07
CA THR A 47 -6.67 17.27 15.10
C THR A 47 -5.29 16.95 14.54
N HIS A 48 -4.28 17.13 15.39
CA HIS A 48 -2.89 16.82 15.09
C HIS A 48 -2.55 15.43 15.60
N SER A 49 -1.86 14.69 14.76
CA SER A 49 -1.31 13.38 15.09
C SER A 49 0.19 13.35 14.78
N PRO A 50 0.93 12.38 15.33
CA PRO A 50 2.36 12.22 15.07
C PRO A 50 2.74 12.22 13.58
N PHE A 51 4.01 12.50 13.27
CA PHE A 51 4.51 12.71 11.90
C PHE A 51 3.86 13.89 11.16
N ASN A 52 3.46 14.92 11.90
CA ASN A 52 2.73 16.07 11.37
C ASN A 52 1.50 15.65 10.57
N HIS A 53 0.81 14.61 11.03
CA HIS A 53 -0.44 14.19 10.43
C HIS A 53 -1.56 15.11 10.91
N LEU A 54 -2.55 15.30 10.02
CA LEU A 54 -3.67 16.20 10.24
C LEU A 54 -4.95 15.48 9.82
N THR A 55 -5.88 15.33 10.75
CA THR A 55 -7.20 14.75 10.49
C THR A 55 -8.23 15.86 10.51
N LEU A 56 -8.76 16.22 9.33
CA LEU A 56 -9.78 17.26 9.24
C LEU A 56 -11.16 16.68 9.59
N HIS A 57 -11.92 17.43 10.40
CA HIS A 57 -13.27 17.03 10.81
C HIS A 57 -14.35 17.48 9.83
N GLN A 58 -14.05 18.52 9.04
CA GLN A 58 -14.98 19.14 8.12
C GLN A 58 -14.28 19.56 6.81
N PRO A 59 -15.06 19.75 5.72
CA PRO A 59 -14.54 20.41 4.52
C PRO A 59 -13.82 21.71 4.87
N PRO A 60 -12.60 21.94 4.35
CA PRO A 60 -11.99 23.25 4.44
C PRO A 60 -12.76 24.28 3.62
N THR A 61 -12.72 25.54 4.06
CA THR A 61 -13.42 26.64 3.41
C THR A 61 -12.47 27.75 3.01
N LEU A 62 -12.68 28.33 1.82
CA LEU A 62 -11.99 29.52 1.33
C LEU A 62 -13.04 30.63 1.21
N ASN A 63 -12.80 31.79 1.81
CA ASN A 63 -13.81 32.88 1.89
C ASN A 63 -15.16 32.42 2.49
N GLY A 64 -15.12 31.50 3.46
CA GLY A 64 -16.31 30.97 4.12
C GLY A 64 -17.12 29.95 3.31
N GLN A 65 -16.66 29.54 2.12
CA GLN A 65 -17.31 28.52 1.29
C GLN A 65 -16.41 27.29 1.11
N PRO A 66 -16.96 26.05 1.07
CA PRO A 66 -16.18 24.86 0.77
C PRO A 66 -15.43 25.01 -0.56
N ALA A 67 -14.12 24.78 -0.54
CA ALA A 67 -13.27 24.99 -1.70
C ALA A 67 -12.77 23.65 -2.29
N PRO A 68 -12.63 23.55 -3.63
CA PRO A 68 -12.00 22.41 -4.26
C PRO A 68 -10.48 22.38 -4.00
N ALA A 69 -9.85 21.24 -4.26
CA ALA A 69 -8.48 20.97 -3.88
C ALA A 69 -7.44 21.84 -4.63
N ASP A 70 -7.74 22.22 -5.87
CA ASP A 70 -6.96 23.15 -6.71
C ASP A 70 -7.00 24.58 -6.19
N ASP A 71 -8.16 25.08 -5.75
CA ASP A 71 -8.27 26.40 -5.12
C ASP A 71 -7.53 26.44 -3.78
N ILE A 72 -7.66 25.39 -2.97
CA ILE A 72 -6.91 25.24 -1.72
C ILE A 72 -5.42 25.23 -1.98
N LEU A 73 -4.96 24.46 -2.97
CA LEU A 73 -3.54 24.40 -3.29
C LEU A 73 -3.04 25.77 -3.77
N THR A 74 -3.81 26.47 -4.60
CA THR A 74 -3.50 27.83 -5.05
C THR A 74 -3.39 28.80 -3.88
N ALA A 75 -4.32 28.73 -2.92
CA ALA A 75 -4.29 29.53 -1.70
C ALA A 75 -3.02 29.27 -0.86
N ILE A 76 -2.62 27.99 -0.72
CA ILE A 76 -1.43 27.59 0.04
C ILE A 76 -0.13 28.06 -0.65
N THR A 77 0.00 27.82 -1.95
CA THR A 77 1.23 28.08 -2.73
C THR A 77 1.34 29.54 -3.15
N GLY A 78 0.23 30.27 -3.26
CA GLY A 78 0.17 31.61 -3.84
C GLY A 78 0.37 31.61 -5.36
N GLN A 79 0.26 30.44 -6.01
CA GLN A 79 0.46 30.26 -7.45
C GLN A 79 -0.65 29.38 -8.02
N PRO A 80 -1.12 29.63 -9.26
CA PRO A 80 -2.13 28.78 -9.89
C PRO A 80 -1.71 27.30 -9.88
N THR A 81 -2.67 26.41 -9.60
CA THR A 81 -2.45 24.97 -9.69
C THR A 81 -2.01 24.59 -11.12
N PRO A 82 -0.88 23.88 -11.31
CA PRO A 82 -0.43 23.48 -12.64
C PRO A 82 -1.43 22.57 -13.36
N THR A 83 -1.55 22.71 -14.67
CA THR A 83 -2.53 21.97 -15.50
C THR A 83 -2.45 20.45 -15.34
N HIS A 84 -1.25 19.88 -15.22
CA HIS A 84 -1.09 18.44 -15.01
C HIS A 84 -1.66 17.97 -13.68
N LEU A 85 -1.64 18.83 -12.65
CA LEU A 85 -2.16 18.52 -11.33
C LEU A 85 -3.67 18.74 -11.26
N THR A 86 -4.23 19.68 -12.03
CA THR A 86 -5.68 19.79 -12.25
C THR A 86 -6.26 18.48 -12.80
N ALA A 87 -5.59 17.85 -13.76
CA ALA A 87 -5.98 16.54 -14.28
C ALA A 87 -5.88 15.42 -13.21
N ASP A 88 -4.83 15.45 -12.38
CA ASP A 88 -4.71 14.51 -11.25
C ASP A 88 -5.87 14.70 -10.25
N PHE A 89 -6.22 15.94 -9.91
CA PHE A 89 -7.33 16.25 -9.01
C PHE A 89 -8.66 15.75 -9.58
N ALA A 90 -8.97 16.04 -10.84
CA ALA A 90 -10.19 15.57 -11.49
C ALA A 90 -10.27 14.03 -11.48
N SER A 91 -9.17 13.36 -11.82
CA SER A 91 -9.06 11.90 -11.78
C SER A 91 -9.28 11.34 -10.36
N ALA A 92 -8.65 11.94 -9.35
CA ALA A 92 -8.78 11.53 -7.96
C ALA A 92 -10.20 11.74 -7.40
N VAL A 93 -10.84 12.87 -7.73
CA VAL A 93 -12.23 13.16 -7.32
C VAL A 93 -13.18 12.15 -7.95
N HIS A 94 -13.07 11.91 -9.26
CA HIS A 94 -13.90 10.94 -9.96
C HIS A 94 -13.71 9.52 -9.40
N GLY A 95 -12.46 9.08 -9.26
CA GLY A 95 -12.12 7.77 -8.73
C GLY A 95 -12.60 7.57 -7.29
N HIS A 96 -12.49 8.60 -6.44
CA HIS A 96 -12.99 8.52 -5.08
C HIS A 96 -14.53 8.47 -5.02
N GLN A 97 -15.22 9.25 -5.86
CA GLN A 97 -16.68 9.23 -5.93
C GLN A 97 -17.20 7.85 -6.32
N LEU A 98 -16.65 7.26 -7.37
CA LEU A 98 -17.07 5.93 -7.82
C LEU A 98 -16.77 4.86 -6.75
N ALA A 99 -15.57 4.90 -6.17
CA ALA A 99 -15.16 3.98 -5.13
C ALA A 99 -16.09 4.03 -3.92
N THR A 100 -16.40 5.22 -3.42
CA THR A 100 -17.29 5.40 -2.27
C THR A 100 -18.68 4.84 -2.54
N ASN A 101 -19.27 5.15 -3.72
CA ASN A 101 -20.59 4.64 -4.08
C ASN A 101 -20.64 3.11 -4.09
N ARG A 102 -19.60 2.46 -4.64
CA ARG A 102 -19.53 0.99 -4.71
C ARG A 102 -19.17 0.34 -3.39
N ALA A 103 -18.29 0.97 -2.62
CA ALA A 103 -17.84 0.47 -1.33
C ALA A 103 -18.97 0.41 -0.32
N THR A 104 -19.92 1.36 -0.32
CA THR A 104 -21.10 1.28 0.55
C THR A 104 -21.90 0.01 0.27
N THR A 105 -22.32 -0.21 -0.98
CA THR A 105 -23.05 -1.43 -1.37
C THR A 105 -22.27 -2.71 -1.05
N HIS A 106 -20.95 -2.69 -1.28
CA HIS A 106 -20.08 -3.81 -0.97
C HIS A 106 -20.04 -4.11 0.53
N ARG A 107 -19.88 -3.09 1.37
CA ARG A 107 -19.85 -3.22 2.83
C ARG A 107 -21.17 -3.74 3.37
N ASP A 108 -22.30 -3.25 2.88
CA ASP A 108 -23.63 -3.69 3.31
C ASP A 108 -23.87 -5.16 2.95
N THR A 109 -23.43 -5.56 1.75
CA THR A 109 -23.50 -6.96 1.29
C THR A 109 -22.62 -7.88 2.14
N LEU A 110 -21.39 -7.44 2.44
CA LEU A 110 -20.47 -8.18 3.28
C LEU A 110 -21.00 -8.30 4.71
N ALA A 111 -21.52 -7.22 5.29
CA ALA A 111 -22.14 -7.23 6.62
C ALA A 111 -23.33 -8.21 6.68
N THR A 112 -24.18 -8.21 5.65
CA THR A 112 -25.30 -9.16 5.55
C THR A 112 -24.82 -10.61 5.48
N THR A 113 -23.78 -10.87 4.67
CA THR A 113 -23.17 -12.20 4.55
C THR A 113 -22.61 -12.66 5.90
N VAL A 114 -21.86 -11.80 6.58
CA VAL A 114 -21.28 -12.11 7.88
C VAL A 114 -22.35 -12.29 8.97
N ALA A 115 -23.46 -11.56 8.91
CA ALA A 115 -24.56 -11.69 9.88
C ALA A 115 -25.24 -13.08 9.86
N THR A 116 -25.11 -13.82 8.76
CA THR A 116 -25.56 -15.22 8.67
C THR A 116 -24.57 -16.23 9.27
N SER A 117 -23.35 -15.80 9.60
CA SER A 117 -22.32 -16.61 10.27
C SER A 117 -22.59 -16.71 11.78
N PRO A 118 -22.26 -17.85 12.44
CA PRO A 118 -22.53 -18.05 13.87
C PRO A 118 -22.01 -16.95 14.80
N ASP A 119 -20.81 -16.42 14.54
CA ASP A 119 -20.13 -15.47 15.44
C ASP A 119 -20.32 -13.99 15.05
N LYS A 120 -21.07 -13.72 13.96
CA LYS A 120 -21.56 -12.40 13.51
C LYS A 120 -20.53 -11.25 13.37
N GLY A 121 -19.23 -11.53 13.37
CA GLY A 121 -18.15 -10.55 13.13
C GLY A 121 -17.26 -10.89 11.94
N LEU A 122 -16.82 -9.89 11.18
CA LEU A 122 -15.93 -10.06 10.03
C LEU A 122 -14.60 -10.71 10.44
N ALA A 123 -14.07 -10.41 11.62
CA ALA A 123 -12.85 -11.05 12.13
C ALA A 123 -13.02 -12.57 12.32
N HIS A 124 -14.15 -12.99 12.91
CA HIS A 124 -14.50 -14.40 13.09
C HIS A 124 -14.79 -15.09 11.75
N TYR A 125 -15.57 -14.44 10.88
CA TYR A 125 -15.86 -14.93 9.53
C TYR A 125 -14.57 -15.18 8.75
N THR A 126 -13.62 -14.25 8.84
CA THR A 126 -12.31 -14.38 8.20
C THR A 126 -11.54 -15.55 8.79
N ALA A 127 -11.51 -15.72 10.11
CA ALA A 127 -10.81 -16.82 10.77
C ALA A 127 -11.34 -18.22 10.42
N ALA A 128 -12.58 -18.33 9.92
CA ALA A 128 -13.18 -19.59 9.48
C ALA A 128 -12.81 -19.98 8.03
N LEU A 129 -12.15 -19.10 7.28
CA LEU A 129 -11.79 -19.36 5.90
C LEU A 129 -10.83 -20.55 5.78
N GLN A 130 -11.06 -21.37 4.76
CA GLN A 130 -10.15 -22.45 4.39
C GLN A 130 -9.07 -21.95 3.43
N PRO A 131 -7.89 -22.62 3.35
CA PRO A 131 -6.79 -22.14 2.52
C PRO A 131 -7.13 -21.83 1.07
N HIS A 132 -7.95 -22.67 0.43
CA HIS A 132 -8.40 -22.46 -0.95
C HIS A 132 -9.30 -21.22 -1.15
N GLN A 133 -9.81 -20.64 -0.07
CA GLN A 133 -10.68 -19.46 -0.08
C GLN A 133 -9.90 -18.15 0.11
N PHE A 134 -8.65 -18.20 0.61
CA PHE A 134 -7.88 -17.01 1.00
C PHE A 134 -7.77 -15.99 -0.12
N ASP A 135 -7.27 -16.39 -1.29
CA ASP A 135 -7.00 -15.47 -2.40
C ASP A 135 -8.27 -14.73 -2.85
N HIS A 136 -9.38 -15.46 -2.99
CA HIS A 136 -10.66 -14.90 -3.42
C HIS A 136 -11.24 -13.95 -2.37
N HIS A 137 -11.36 -14.40 -1.11
CA HIS A 137 -12.01 -13.60 -0.08
C HIS A 137 -11.20 -12.35 0.29
N ILE A 138 -9.87 -12.44 0.31
CA ILE A 138 -9.01 -11.28 0.54
C ILE A 138 -9.17 -10.27 -0.58
N THR A 139 -9.08 -10.72 -1.83
CA THR A 139 -9.18 -9.84 -3.00
C THR A 139 -10.57 -9.20 -3.12
N ARG A 140 -11.64 -9.96 -2.83
CA ARG A 140 -13.02 -9.51 -3.02
C ARG A 140 -13.62 -8.77 -1.84
N HIS A 141 -13.21 -9.07 -0.61
CA HIS A 141 -13.90 -8.58 0.57
C HIS A 141 -13.02 -7.71 1.47
N LEU A 142 -11.74 -8.09 1.66
CA LEU A 142 -10.88 -7.37 2.60
C LEU A 142 -10.13 -6.22 1.93
N GLU A 143 -9.57 -6.42 0.74
CA GLU A 143 -8.86 -5.35 0.04
C GLU A 143 -9.75 -4.15 -0.35
N PRO A 144 -11.01 -4.34 -0.80
CA PRO A 144 -11.91 -3.24 -1.11
C PRO A 144 -12.34 -2.38 0.09
N LEU A 145 -12.08 -2.81 1.34
CA LEU A 145 -12.35 -1.98 2.52
C LEU A 145 -11.53 -0.68 2.53
N ALA A 146 -10.35 -0.66 1.89
CA ALA A 146 -9.51 0.53 1.77
C ALA A 146 -9.95 1.46 0.62
N THR A 147 -11.22 1.87 0.66
CA THR A 147 -11.87 2.69 -0.38
C THR A 147 -11.12 4.00 -0.68
N GLY A 148 -10.61 4.66 0.35
CA GLY A 148 -9.86 5.92 0.22
C GLY A 148 -8.48 5.80 -0.43
N GLY A 149 -7.96 4.58 -0.59
CA GLY A 149 -6.59 4.33 -1.05
C GLY A 149 -5.53 4.74 -0.01
N HIS A 150 -4.34 5.11 -0.50
CA HIS A 150 -3.19 5.46 0.34
C HIS A 150 -3.48 6.64 1.28
N TRP A 151 -3.51 6.41 2.60
CA TRP A 151 -3.93 7.42 3.59
C TRP A 151 -3.06 8.70 3.63
N LEU A 152 -1.75 8.59 3.36
CA LEU A 152 -0.88 9.78 3.25
C LEU A 152 -0.96 10.54 1.91
N HIS A 153 -1.52 9.97 0.85
CA HIS A 153 -1.46 10.56 -0.50
C HIS A 153 -2.72 11.38 -0.80
N ALA A 154 -2.57 12.68 -1.07
CA ALA A 154 -3.71 13.56 -1.41
C ALA A 154 -4.57 13.03 -2.57
N LEU A 155 -3.89 12.50 -3.57
CA LEU A 155 -4.44 12.02 -4.84
C LEU A 155 -4.46 10.49 -4.93
N ALA A 156 -4.74 9.79 -3.83
CA ALA A 156 -4.66 8.33 -3.72
C ALA A 156 -5.49 7.55 -4.77
N ARG A 157 -6.59 8.14 -5.25
CA ARG A 157 -7.50 7.56 -6.25
C ARG A 157 -7.23 8.00 -7.69
N THR A 158 -6.11 8.68 -7.95
CA THR A 158 -5.71 9.04 -9.32
C THR A 158 -5.46 7.82 -10.18
N ARG A 159 -5.99 7.83 -11.40
CA ARG A 159 -5.77 6.87 -12.50
C ARG A 159 -5.60 7.64 -13.82
N LEU A 160 -4.51 8.39 -13.98
CA LEU A 160 -4.32 9.16 -15.23
C LEU A 160 -4.09 8.21 -16.41
N GLY A 161 -4.87 8.43 -17.47
CA GLY A 161 -4.94 7.58 -18.66
C GLY A 161 -6.30 6.90 -18.80
N TRP A 162 -7.04 6.74 -17.70
CA TRP A 162 -8.38 6.18 -17.70
C TRP A 162 -9.46 7.23 -17.98
N LYS A 163 -10.45 6.83 -18.76
CA LYS A 163 -11.74 7.50 -18.92
C LYS A 163 -12.71 7.01 -17.83
N PRO A 164 -13.83 7.73 -17.58
CA PRO A 164 -14.80 7.33 -16.55
C PRO A 164 -15.29 5.86 -16.62
N HIS A 165 -15.50 5.32 -17.83
CA HIS A 165 -15.91 3.92 -17.98
C HIS A 165 -14.81 2.92 -17.61
N ASP A 166 -13.53 3.28 -17.73
CA ASP A 166 -12.41 2.42 -17.34
C ASP A 166 -12.37 2.19 -15.83
N PHE A 167 -12.66 3.23 -15.03
CA PHE A 167 -12.81 3.08 -13.58
C PHE A 167 -13.93 2.09 -13.23
N THR A 168 -15.02 2.14 -13.99
CA THR A 168 -16.16 1.25 -13.80
C THR A 168 -15.78 -0.21 -14.10
N ALA A 169 -14.99 -0.43 -15.15
CA ALA A 169 -14.64 -1.76 -15.65
C ALA A 169 -13.45 -2.42 -14.94
N TYR A 170 -12.46 -1.64 -14.47
CA TYR A 170 -11.14 -2.17 -14.11
C TYR A 170 -10.65 -1.83 -12.70
N ASP A 171 -11.28 -0.89 -11.99
CA ASP A 171 -10.83 -0.51 -10.63
C ASP A 171 -11.18 -1.59 -9.59
N LEU A 172 -10.60 -1.46 -8.40
CA LEU A 172 -10.70 -2.43 -7.30
C LEU A 172 -12.15 -2.85 -6.97
N GLU A 173 -13.07 -1.89 -6.98
CA GLU A 173 -14.47 -2.09 -6.57
C GLU A 173 -15.35 -2.63 -7.70
N THR A 174 -14.78 -3.18 -8.79
CA THR A 174 -15.57 -3.81 -9.85
C THR A 174 -16.51 -4.90 -9.30
N THR A 175 -17.73 -4.94 -9.82
CA THR A 175 -18.77 -5.91 -9.44
C THR A 175 -18.63 -7.22 -10.21
N GLU A 176 -18.00 -7.18 -11.38
CA GLU A 176 -17.80 -8.32 -12.27
C GLU A 176 -16.31 -8.61 -12.47
N PRO A 177 -15.94 -9.90 -12.69
CA PRO A 177 -14.57 -10.24 -12.99
C PRO A 177 -14.15 -9.69 -14.36
N LEU A 178 -12.86 -9.46 -14.52
CA LEU A 178 -12.26 -9.10 -15.80
C LEU A 178 -12.08 -10.36 -16.64
N ASN A 179 -12.42 -10.27 -17.92
CA ASN A 179 -12.02 -11.23 -18.94
C ASN A 179 -10.66 -10.82 -19.50
N VAL A 180 -9.58 -11.36 -18.95
CA VAL A 180 -8.20 -11.00 -19.29
C VAL A 180 -7.74 -11.80 -20.51
N PRO A 181 -7.52 -11.17 -21.68
CA PRO A 181 -7.12 -11.89 -22.89
C PRO A 181 -5.73 -12.52 -22.75
N LEU A 182 -5.58 -13.73 -23.28
CA LEU A 182 -4.29 -14.34 -23.55
C LEU A 182 -3.78 -13.93 -24.94
N VAL A 183 -2.51 -13.55 -25.00
CA VAL A 183 -1.82 -13.19 -26.24
C VAL A 183 -0.61 -14.09 -26.41
N ARG A 184 -0.31 -14.42 -27.67
CA ARG A 184 0.95 -15.03 -28.08
C ARG A 184 1.88 -13.93 -28.57
N ALA A 185 3.01 -13.76 -27.90
CA ALA A 185 3.98 -12.71 -28.16
C ALA A 185 5.37 -13.27 -28.51
N GLN A 186 5.97 -12.79 -29.59
CA GLN A 186 7.33 -13.14 -30.02
C GLN A 186 8.39 -12.33 -29.28
N GLY A 187 9.60 -12.87 -29.17
CA GLY A 187 10.76 -12.14 -28.65
C GLY A 187 10.74 -11.84 -27.15
N LEU A 188 9.78 -12.42 -26.40
CA LEU A 188 9.75 -12.29 -24.95
C LEU A 188 10.91 -13.05 -24.30
N LYS A 189 11.39 -12.52 -23.18
CA LYS A 189 12.29 -13.22 -22.27
C LYS A 189 11.49 -13.75 -21.08
N THR A 190 11.91 -14.87 -20.52
CA THR A 190 11.24 -15.51 -19.39
C THR A 190 12.21 -15.75 -18.23
N ALA A 191 11.67 -15.87 -17.03
CA ALA A 191 12.39 -16.31 -15.83
C ALA A 191 11.45 -17.03 -14.87
N GLY A 192 11.98 -17.99 -14.11
CA GLY A 192 11.18 -18.85 -13.23
C GLY A 192 10.70 -20.12 -13.94
N HIS A 193 9.67 -20.75 -13.39
CA HIS A 193 9.10 -21.99 -13.95
C HIS A 193 7.86 -21.65 -14.78
N PRO A 194 7.74 -22.14 -16.04
CA PRO A 194 6.54 -21.94 -16.85
C PRO A 194 5.26 -22.35 -16.11
N ILE A 195 4.17 -21.62 -16.37
CA ILE A 195 2.85 -21.92 -15.82
C ILE A 195 1.90 -22.10 -17.00
N PRO A 196 1.45 -23.33 -17.27
CA PRO A 196 0.54 -23.61 -18.38
C PRO A 196 -0.71 -22.73 -18.36
N GLY A 197 -1.08 -22.17 -19.50
CA GLY A 197 -2.21 -21.26 -19.64
C GLY A 197 -2.06 -19.91 -18.93
N LEU A 198 -0.84 -19.53 -18.51
CA LEU A 198 -0.56 -18.22 -17.91
C LEU A 198 0.77 -17.61 -18.38
N ILE A 199 1.89 -18.32 -18.25
CA ILE A 199 3.19 -17.91 -18.81
C ILE A 199 3.82 -19.17 -19.39
N GLU A 200 3.58 -19.40 -20.67
CA GLU A 200 3.83 -20.68 -21.32
C GLU A 200 4.60 -20.49 -22.64
N PRO A 201 5.76 -21.14 -22.81
CA PRO A 201 6.46 -21.17 -24.10
C PRO A 201 5.61 -21.78 -25.22
N ASP A 202 5.66 -21.17 -26.40
CA ASP A 202 4.99 -21.65 -27.61
C ASP A 202 5.91 -21.47 -28.84
N GLY A 203 6.79 -22.43 -29.05
CA GLY A 203 7.92 -22.32 -29.99
C GLY A 203 8.82 -21.15 -29.61
N ASP A 204 9.06 -20.23 -30.57
CA ASP A 204 9.83 -19.00 -30.35
C ASP A 204 9.00 -17.85 -29.71
N ALA A 205 7.72 -18.11 -29.39
CA ALA A 205 6.83 -17.17 -28.73
C ALA A 205 6.53 -17.58 -27.28
N THR A 206 5.81 -16.73 -26.58
CA THR A 206 5.29 -17.01 -25.23
C THR A 206 3.84 -16.55 -25.16
N VAL A 207 2.99 -17.43 -24.63
CA VAL A 207 1.61 -17.09 -24.25
C VAL A 207 1.62 -16.43 -22.88
N LEU A 208 0.98 -15.28 -22.78
CA LEU A 208 0.81 -14.54 -21.53
C LEU A 208 -0.50 -13.75 -21.50
N PRO A 209 -1.08 -13.48 -20.30
CA PRO A 209 -2.16 -12.54 -20.16
C PRO A 209 -1.71 -11.11 -20.39
N ILE A 210 -2.62 -10.31 -20.92
CA ILE A 210 -2.48 -8.86 -20.98
C ILE A 210 -3.74 -8.20 -20.42
N HIS A 211 -3.57 -7.14 -19.63
CA HIS A 211 -4.71 -6.44 -19.05
C HIS A 211 -5.62 -5.92 -20.18
N PRO A 212 -6.96 -6.05 -20.12
CA PRO A 212 -7.85 -5.67 -21.21
C PRO A 212 -7.65 -4.22 -21.70
N TRP A 213 -7.55 -3.27 -20.77
CA TRP A 213 -7.20 -1.88 -21.08
C TRP A 213 -5.83 -1.75 -21.76
N GLN A 214 -4.82 -2.51 -21.30
CA GLN A 214 -3.47 -2.46 -21.86
C GLN A 214 -3.44 -2.99 -23.31
N LEU A 215 -4.24 -4.00 -23.62
CA LEU A 215 -4.37 -4.49 -25.00
C LEU A 215 -4.88 -3.39 -25.94
N GLN A 216 -5.92 -2.65 -25.53
CA GLN A 216 -6.43 -1.52 -26.30
C GLN A 216 -5.37 -0.41 -26.44
N HIS A 217 -4.64 -0.14 -25.35
CA HIS A 217 -3.55 0.82 -25.36
C HIS A 217 -2.44 0.44 -26.36
N LEU A 218 -2.04 -0.84 -26.38
CA LEU A 218 -1.05 -1.35 -27.33
C LEU A 218 -1.55 -1.25 -28.77
N ARG A 219 -2.82 -1.58 -29.06
CA ARG A 219 -3.36 -1.44 -30.42
C ARG A 219 -3.25 -0.02 -30.97
N HIS A 220 -3.40 0.98 -30.10
CA HIS A 220 -3.24 2.37 -30.48
C HIS A 220 -1.77 2.80 -30.57
N ARG A 221 -0.95 2.43 -29.58
CA ARG A 221 0.42 2.94 -29.43
C ARG A 221 1.44 2.17 -30.28
N HIS A 222 1.16 0.89 -30.53
CA HIS A 222 2.03 -0.07 -31.19
C HIS A 222 1.24 -0.95 -32.18
N PRO A 223 0.54 -0.36 -33.17
CA PRO A 223 -0.23 -1.13 -34.16
C PRO A 223 0.65 -2.11 -34.95
N GLU A 224 1.95 -1.79 -35.11
CA GLU A 224 2.93 -2.62 -35.80
C GLU A 224 2.97 -4.05 -35.25
N LEU A 225 2.87 -4.21 -33.93
CA LEU A 225 2.94 -5.50 -33.25
C LEU A 225 1.83 -6.47 -33.69
N PHE A 226 0.70 -5.94 -34.11
CA PHE A 226 -0.44 -6.73 -34.57
C PHE A 226 -0.34 -6.99 -36.07
N THR A 227 0.11 -6.00 -36.85
CA THR A 227 0.25 -6.14 -38.31
C THR A 227 1.34 -7.15 -38.70
N ASP A 228 2.45 -7.19 -37.97
CA ASP A 228 3.56 -8.12 -38.20
C ASP A 228 3.39 -9.48 -37.50
N LYS A 229 2.30 -9.65 -36.74
CA LYS A 229 1.98 -10.85 -35.94
C LYS A 229 3.05 -11.18 -34.88
N SER A 230 3.84 -10.22 -34.44
CA SER A 230 4.69 -10.35 -33.25
C SER A 230 3.84 -10.45 -31.98
N LEU A 231 2.63 -9.90 -31.99
CA LEU A 231 1.60 -10.05 -30.96
C LEU A 231 0.27 -10.50 -31.60
N THR A 232 -0.22 -11.67 -31.19
CA THR A 232 -1.48 -12.25 -31.69
C THR A 232 -2.39 -12.66 -30.54
N LEU A 233 -3.70 -12.57 -30.72
CA LEU A 233 -4.67 -13.06 -29.74
C LEU A 233 -4.84 -14.57 -29.89
N THR A 234 -4.86 -15.31 -28.78
CA THR A 234 -5.13 -16.77 -28.84
C THR A 234 -6.62 -17.07 -28.99
N GLY A 235 -7.47 -16.13 -28.57
CA GLY A 235 -8.92 -16.32 -28.43
C GLY A 235 -9.34 -16.70 -27.01
N ASP A 236 -8.40 -17.09 -26.16
CA ASP A 236 -8.66 -17.48 -24.78
C ASP A 236 -8.64 -16.27 -23.83
N THR A 237 -9.35 -16.40 -22.72
CA THR A 237 -9.39 -15.42 -21.64
C THR A 237 -9.26 -16.06 -20.27
N LEU A 238 -8.69 -15.32 -19.33
CA LEU A 238 -8.66 -15.65 -17.91
C LEU A 238 -9.64 -14.77 -17.14
N THR A 239 -10.56 -15.38 -16.42
CA THR A 239 -11.38 -14.69 -15.42
C THR A 239 -10.49 -14.25 -14.26
N ALA A 240 -10.47 -12.96 -13.95
CA ALA A 240 -9.61 -12.43 -12.89
C ALA A 240 -10.20 -11.22 -12.16
N TRP A 241 -9.80 -11.02 -10.91
CA TRP A 241 -10.27 -9.92 -10.05
C TRP A 241 -9.12 -8.99 -9.66
N PRO A 242 -9.28 -7.66 -9.77
CA PRO A 242 -8.23 -6.73 -9.39
C PRO A 242 -8.03 -6.72 -7.87
N THR A 243 -6.77 -6.72 -7.46
CA THR A 243 -6.35 -6.40 -6.09
C THR A 243 -6.23 -4.89 -5.91
N ALA A 244 -5.86 -4.39 -4.73
CA ALA A 244 -5.65 -2.97 -4.43
C ALA A 244 -4.55 -2.32 -5.28
N SER A 245 -3.70 -3.13 -5.93
CA SER A 245 -2.72 -2.65 -6.92
C SER A 245 -3.30 -2.46 -8.33
N ILE A 246 -4.54 -2.91 -8.55
CA ILE A 246 -5.33 -2.95 -9.80
C ILE A 246 -4.77 -3.87 -10.85
N ARG A 247 -3.47 -3.77 -11.13
CA ARG A 247 -2.79 -4.56 -12.16
C ARG A 247 -2.34 -5.95 -11.70
N THR A 248 -2.40 -6.23 -10.40
CA THR A 248 -2.27 -7.60 -9.90
C THR A 248 -3.66 -8.17 -9.78
N LEU A 249 -3.92 -9.24 -10.52
CA LEU A 249 -5.23 -9.88 -10.63
C LEU A 249 -5.18 -11.24 -9.95
N HIS A 250 -6.12 -11.51 -9.04
CA HIS A 250 -6.40 -12.84 -8.56
C HIS A 250 -7.09 -13.64 -9.66
N THR A 251 -6.66 -14.88 -9.90
CA THR A 251 -7.19 -15.72 -10.97
C THR A 251 -7.91 -16.94 -10.38
N PRO A 252 -9.22 -16.91 -10.08
CA PRO A 252 -9.89 -17.98 -9.31
C PRO A 252 -9.76 -19.40 -9.86
N HIS A 253 -9.64 -19.56 -11.17
CA HIS A 253 -9.54 -20.85 -11.85
C HIS A 253 -8.08 -21.27 -12.13
N ARG A 254 -7.12 -20.52 -11.60
CA ARG A 254 -5.68 -20.81 -11.62
C ARG A 254 -5.13 -20.61 -10.20
N SER A 255 -3.98 -21.17 -9.85
CA SER A 255 -3.41 -20.91 -8.53
C SER A 255 -2.81 -19.50 -8.46
N GLY A 256 -3.28 -18.69 -7.50
CA GLY A 256 -2.65 -17.43 -7.10
C GLY A 256 -3.02 -16.20 -7.93
N PHE A 257 -1.99 -15.48 -8.40
CA PHE A 257 -2.14 -14.12 -8.94
C PHE A 257 -1.26 -13.87 -10.17
N VAL A 258 -1.67 -12.91 -10.99
CA VAL A 258 -0.83 -12.38 -12.07
C VAL A 258 -0.72 -10.86 -12.01
N LYS A 259 0.50 -10.34 -12.03
CA LYS A 259 0.80 -8.91 -12.08
C LYS A 259 1.14 -8.52 -13.52
N LEU A 260 0.32 -7.63 -14.08
CA LEU A 260 0.37 -7.22 -15.49
C LEU A 260 0.89 -5.79 -15.64
N SER A 261 1.42 -5.49 -16.82
CA SER A 261 1.70 -4.11 -17.22
C SER A 261 0.40 -3.36 -17.43
N LEU A 262 0.38 -2.11 -16.97
CA LEU A 262 -0.76 -1.22 -17.13
C LEU A 262 -0.24 0.22 -17.35
N GLY A 263 -0.39 0.73 -18.57
CA GLY A 263 0.16 2.00 -19.06
C GLY A 263 -0.53 3.26 -18.52
N ILE A 264 -1.06 3.19 -17.30
CA ILE A 264 -1.64 4.34 -16.59
C ILE A 264 -0.74 4.78 -15.46
N ARG A 265 -0.92 6.03 -15.03
CA ARG A 265 -0.33 6.52 -13.79
C ARG A 265 -1.31 6.34 -12.65
N ILE A 266 -0.90 5.58 -11.65
CA ILE A 266 -1.61 5.47 -10.38
C ILE A 266 -0.79 6.20 -9.34
N THR A 267 -1.43 7.12 -8.61
CA THR A 267 -0.78 8.02 -7.66
C THR A 267 0.37 8.79 -8.31
N SER A 268 1.62 8.46 -7.99
CA SER A 268 2.80 9.17 -8.47
C SER A 268 3.66 8.36 -9.45
N THR A 269 3.19 7.21 -9.93
CA THR A 269 4.04 6.29 -10.72
C THR A 269 3.29 5.61 -11.85
N ASP A 270 3.95 5.53 -13.00
CA ASP A 270 3.46 4.78 -14.16
C ASP A 270 3.54 3.27 -13.88
N ARG A 271 2.46 2.56 -14.22
CA ARG A 271 2.24 1.17 -13.82
C ARG A 271 2.62 0.13 -14.88
N GLY A 272 3.55 0.48 -15.76
CA GLY A 272 4.37 -0.50 -16.49
C GLY A 272 5.25 -1.32 -15.53
N ILE A 273 5.77 -2.45 -16.01
CA ILE A 273 6.72 -3.29 -15.26
C ILE A 273 8.05 -3.23 -15.99
N SER A 274 9.15 -2.95 -15.28
CA SER A 274 10.46 -2.89 -15.95
C SER A 274 10.96 -4.31 -16.28
N PRO A 275 11.68 -4.50 -17.41
CA PRO A 275 12.38 -5.75 -17.71
C PRO A 275 13.23 -6.26 -16.54
N THR A 276 13.95 -5.34 -15.87
CA THR A 276 14.77 -5.67 -14.70
C THR A 276 13.94 -6.19 -13.52
N THR A 277 12.76 -5.60 -13.26
CA THR A 277 11.83 -6.08 -12.23
C THR A 277 11.34 -7.50 -12.54
N ALA A 278 10.89 -7.73 -13.78
CA ALA A 278 10.40 -9.04 -14.21
C ALA A 278 11.49 -10.12 -14.08
N ARG A 279 12.68 -9.84 -14.62
CA ARG A 279 13.85 -10.73 -14.56
C ARG A 279 14.22 -11.14 -13.13
N LEU A 280 14.13 -10.20 -12.18
CA LEU A 280 14.59 -10.42 -10.80
C LEU A 280 13.51 -11.04 -9.90
N ALA A 281 12.22 -10.85 -10.21
CA ALA A 281 11.11 -11.23 -9.35
C ALA A 281 11.18 -12.72 -8.88
N PRO A 282 11.22 -13.73 -9.77
CA PRO A 282 11.27 -15.13 -9.33
C PRO A 282 12.56 -15.56 -8.63
N LYS A 283 13.67 -14.86 -8.88
CA LYS A 283 14.95 -15.16 -8.23
C LYS A 283 15.01 -14.55 -6.84
N LEU A 284 14.50 -13.33 -6.67
CA LEU A 284 14.57 -12.60 -5.41
C LEU A 284 13.59 -13.17 -4.38
N SER A 285 12.36 -13.51 -4.78
CA SER A 285 11.38 -14.17 -3.90
C SER A 285 11.94 -15.46 -3.29
N ARG A 286 12.54 -16.34 -4.11
CA ARG A 286 13.20 -17.58 -3.65
C ARG A 286 14.36 -17.32 -2.70
N LYS A 287 15.21 -16.34 -2.99
CA LYS A 287 16.35 -16.00 -2.13
C LYS A 287 15.92 -15.45 -0.77
N LEU A 288 14.89 -14.63 -0.74
CA LEU A 288 14.34 -14.10 0.51
C LEU A 288 13.66 -15.20 1.35
N ASN A 289 12.90 -16.11 0.73
CA ASN A 289 12.31 -17.26 1.42
C ASN A 289 13.35 -18.27 1.93
N ALA A 290 14.53 -18.32 1.33
CA ALA A 290 15.63 -19.19 1.76
C ALA A 290 16.48 -18.60 2.90
N LEU A 291 16.20 -17.37 3.35
CA LEU A 291 16.90 -16.77 4.49
C LEU A 291 16.59 -17.55 5.76
N GLN A 292 17.64 -18.03 6.43
CA GLN A 292 17.53 -18.67 7.73
C GLN A 292 18.08 -17.72 8.79
N ASP A 293 17.18 -17.06 9.51
CA ASP A 293 17.51 -16.21 10.65
C ASP A 293 16.38 -16.33 11.68
N PRO A 294 16.67 -16.59 12.97
CA PRO A 294 15.65 -16.72 14.01
C PRO A 294 14.66 -15.55 14.09
N ILE A 295 15.11 -14.32 13.81
CA ILE A 295 14.23 -13.14 13.86
C ILE A 295 13.21 -13.13 12.70
N LEU A 296 13.51 -13.84 11.60
CA LEU A 296 12.67 -13.97 10.42
C LEU A 296 11.78 -15.22 10.46
N LYS A 297 11.77 -16.01 11.55
CA LYS A 297 11.06 -17.30 11.62
C LYS A 297 9.56 -17.22 11.30
N ASN A 298 8.93 -16.08 11.54
CA ASN A 298 7.52 -15.80 11.29
C ASN A 298 7.30 -14.91 10.05
N TRP A 299 8.33 -14.70 9.23
CA TRP A 299 8.25 -13.94 7.98
C TRP A 299 8.21 -14.89 6.80
N ARG A 300 7.33 -14.59 5.84
CA ARG A 300 7.20 -15.33 4.58
C ARG A 300 7.11 -14.32 3.45
N PHE A 301 7.64 -14.68 2.29
CA PHE A 301 7.51 -13.86 1.09
C PHE A 301 6.62 -14.59 0.07
N LEU A 302 5.59 -13.92 -0.42
CA LEU A 302 4.74 -14.50 -1.46
C LEU A 302 5.57 -14.67 -2.75
N THR A 303 5.57 -15.88 -3.31
CA THR A 303 6.55 -16.26 -4.32
C THR A 303 6.12 -15.83 -5.70
N ASP A 304 6.86 -14.91 -6.32
CA ASP A 304 6.80 -14.76 -7.78
C ASP A 304 7.39 -16.03 -8.41
N THR A 305 6.58 -16.77 -9.16
CA THR A 305 6.91 -18.13 -9.66
C THR A 305 7.45 -18.10 -11.08
N ALA A 306 6.90 -17.22 -11.90
CA ALA A 306 7.23 -17.07 -13.32
C ALA A 306 7.11 -15.62 -13.76
N SER A 307 7.83 -15.25 -14.82
CA SER A 307 7.68 -13.95 -15.46
C SER A 307 8.00 -14.05 -16.95
N ALA A 308 7.34 -13.23 -17.74
CA ALA A 308 7.63 -12.99 -19.15
C ALA A 308 7.60 -11.49 -19.44
N TRP A 309 8.57 -10.98 -20.21
CA TRP A 309 8.67 -9.56 -20.52
C TRP A 309 9.29 -9.30 -21.88
N HIS A 310 8.92 -8.17 -22.50
CA HIS A 310 9.60 -7.66 -23.69
C HIS A 310 10.92 -6.98 -23.29
N PRO A 311 12.07 -7.29 -23.91
CA PRO A 311 13.38 -6.82 -23.45
C PRO A 311 13.56 -5.29 -23.46
N HIS A 312 12.84 -4.61 -24.36
CA HIS A 312 12.97 -3.16 -24.58
C HIS A 312 11.70 -2.37 -24.26
N SER A 313 10.69 -3.00 -23.64
CA SER A 313 9.42 -2.34 -23.33
C SER A 313 8.91 -2.71 -21.94
N ARG A 314 8.16 -1.79 -21.33
CA ARG A 314 7.49 -1.98 -20.03
C ARG A 314 6.00 -2.27 -20.17
N ASP A 315 5.52 -2.36 -21.42
CA ASP A 315 4.10 -2.41 -21.76
C ASP A 315 3.60 -3.84 -21.98
N ILE A 316 4.52 -4.78 -22.20
CA ILE A 316 4.25 -6.21 -22.34
C ILE A 316 5.10 -6.94 -21.31
N THR A 317 4.50 -7.18 -20.14
CA THR A 317 5.13 -7.95 -19.06
C THR A 317 4.05 -8.55 -18.17
N ALA A 318 4.23 -9.81 -17.81
CA ALA A 318 3.44 -10.54 -16.83
C ALA A 318 4.36 -11.19 -15.80
N ILE A 319 3.98 -11.14 -14.53
CA ILE A 319 4.63 -11.87 -13.42
C ILE A 319 3.55 -12.71 -12.74
N ALA A 320 3.70 -14.02 -12.77
CA ALA A 320 2.85 -14.94 -12.05
C ALA A 320 3.36 -15.13 -10.61
N ARG A 321 2.42 -15.28 -9.69
CA ARG A 321 2.67 -15.36 -8.25
C ARG A 321 1.84 -16.45 -7.62
N SER A 322 2.43 -17.15 -6.66
CA SER A 322 1.82 -18.24 -5.90
C SER A 322 0.54 -17.84 -5.17
N SER A 323 -0.24 -18.83 -4.76
CA SER A 323 -1.39 -18.62 -3.86
C SER A 323 -0.93 -18.17 -2.47
N LEU A 324 -1.76 -17.40 -1.75
CA LEU A 324 -1.53 -17.12 -0.34
C LEU A 324 -1.54 -18.40 0.50
N ALA A 325 -2.32 -19.41 0.10
CA ALA A 325 -2.40 -20.70 0.78
C ALA A 325 -1.02 -21.39 0.90
N GLU A 326 -0.12 -21.16 -0.06
CA GLU A 326 1.22 -21.78 -0.08
C GLU A 326 2.18 -21.20 0.96
N VAL A 327 1.93 -19.96 1.42
CA VAL A 327 2.83 -19.24 2.34
C VAL A 327 2.20 -18.93 3.69
N THR A 328 0.88 -19.08 3.82
CA THR A 328 0.18 -18.92 5.10
C THR A 328 0.49 -20.08 6.03
N PRO A 329 0.95 -19.82 7.27
CA PRO A 329 1.15 -20.88 8.26
C PRO A 329 -0.14 -21.68 8.54
N PRO A 330 -0.05 -23.01 8.75
CA PRO A 330 -1.20 -23.82 9.13
C PRO A 330 -1.91 -23.28 10.38
N GLY A 331 -3.25 -23.31 10.39
CA GLY A 331 -4.06 -22.80 11.50
C GLY A 331 -4.20 -21.28 11.55
N THR A 332 -3.66 -20.55 10.56
CA THR A 332 -3.78 -19.08 10.48
C THR A 332 -4.52 -18.64 9.22
N THR A 333 -5.09 -17.44 9.25
CA THR A 333 -5.72 -16.79 8.09
C THR A 333 -5.00 -15.48 7.73
N PRO A 334 -4.63 -15.25 6.45
CA PRO A 334 -4.00 -14.00 6.05
C PRO A 334 -5.02 -12.86 5.95
N VAL A 335 -4.68 -11.70 6.52
CA VAL A 335 -5.47 -10.48 6.43
C VAL A 335 -4.58 -9.37 5.87
N PRO A 336 -4.97 -8.68 4.78
CA PRO A 336 -4.16 -7.60 4.23
C PRO A 336 -4.11 -6.44 5.24
N ALA A 337 -2.90 -5.97 5.56
CA ALA A 337 -2.71 -4.93 6.57
C ALA A 337 -3.40 -3.60 6.22
N LEU A 338 -3.72 -3.39 4.94
CA LEU A 338 -4.50 -2.25 4.47
C LEU A 338 -5.97 -2.28 4.90
N ALA A 339 -6.53 -3.45 5.22
CA ALA A 339 -7.90 -3.60 5.70
C ALA A 339 -8.02 -3.31 7.20
N LEU A 340 -6.97 -3.57 7.97
CA LEU A 340 -6.96 -3.42 9.43
C LEU A 340 -7.37 -2.02 9.93
N PRO A 341 -6.85 -0.91 9.41
CA PRO A 341 -7.27 0.43 9.87
C PRO A 341 -8.62 0.87 9.29
N CYS A 342 -9.23 0.10 8.39
CA CYS A 342 -10.48 0.49 7.76
C CYS A 342 -11.66 0.21 8.69
N PRO A 343 -12.75 1.01 8.62
CA PRO A 343 -13.94 0.76 9.43
C PRO A 343 -14.48 -0.65 9.17
N SER A 344 -14.79 -1.41 10.22
CA SER A 344 -15.41 -2.72 10.05
C SER A 344 -16.82 -2.58 9.45
N PRO A 345 -17.26 -3.48 8.55
CA PRO A 345 -18.66 -3.56 8.13
C PRO A 345 -19.60 -4.07 9.24
N THR A 346 -19.07 -4.73 10.26
CA THR A 346 -19.85 -5.43 11.30
C THR A 346 -19.66 -4.87 12.71
N ALA A 347 -18.82 -3.85 12.87
CA ALA A 347 -18.57 -3.18 14.14
C ALA A 347 -18.51 -1.66 13.97
N THR A 348 -18.61 -0.93 15.08
CA THR A 348 -18.46 0.54 15.11
C THR A 348 -17.00 0.99 15.09
N THR A 349 -16.06 0.04 15.16
CA THR A 349 -14.61 0.25 15.19
C THR A 349 -13.96 -0.11 13.86
N SER A 350 -12.66 0.13 13.73
CA SER A 350 -11.85 -0.45 12.66
C SER A 350 -11.84 -1.99 12.71
N LEU A 351 -11.44 -2.65 11.61
CA LEU A 351 -11.24 -4.10 11.61
C LEU A 351 -10.19 -4.53 12.66
N ALA A 352 -9.12 -3.75 12.86
CA ALA A 352 -8.17 -3.98 13.94
C ALA A 352 -8.83 -3.88 15.33
N GLY A 353 -9.70 -2.90 15.53
CA GLY A 353 -10.50 -2.77 16.75
C GLY A 353 -11.41 -3.97 16.98
N GLU A 354 -12.03 -4.52 15.93
CA GLU A 354 -12.83 -5.74 16.03
C GLU A 354 -11.99 -6.97 16.43
N TYR A 355 -10.80 -7.14 15.86
CA TYR A 355 -9.83 -8.16 16.27
C TYR A 355 -9.45 -8.02 17.76
N ILE A 356 -9.27 -6.79 18.24
CA ILE A 356 -8.97 -6.50 19.64
C ILE A 356 -10.16 -6.80 20.56
N SER A 357 -11.38 -6.45 20.16
CA SER A 357 -12.59 -6.78 20.92
C SER A 357 -12.75 -8.30 21.09
N TRP A 358 -12.44 -9.07 20.04
CA TRP A 358 -12.40 -10.52 20.12
C TRP A 358 -11.29 -11.03 21.05
N ALA A 359 -10.08 -10.47 20.97
CA ALA A 359 -9.00 -10.84 21.91
C ALA A 359 -9.35 -10.52 23.38
N ALA A 360 -10.07 -9.41 23.61
CA ALA A 360 -10.52 -8.99 24.93
C ALA A 360 -11.55 -9.96 25.50
N SER A 361 -12.50 -10.43 24.67
CA SER A 361 -13.53 -11.39 25.10
C SER A 361 -12.94 -12.76 25.46
N GLN A 362 -11.90 -13.22 24.76
CA GLN A 362 -11.21 -14.48 25.08
C GLN A 362 -10.47 -14.42 26.42
N ASN A 363 -9.85 -13.29 26.76
CA ASN A 363 -9.00 -13.15 27.95
C ASN A 363 -9.72 -12.49 29.14
N THR A 364 -11.00 -12.11 28.99
CA THR A 364 -11.79 -11.40 29.99
C THR A 364 -11.05 -10.18 30.55
N CYS A 365 -10.50 -9.34 29.67
CA CYS A 365 -9.75 -8.13 30.04
C CYS A 365 -10.36 -6.86 29.42
N ALA A 366 -9.99 -5.70 29.97
CA ALA A 366 -10.45 -4.43 29.42
C ALA A 366 -9.96 -4.24 27.97
N PRO A 367 -10.77 -3.65 27.07
CA PRO A 367 -10.40 -3.43 25.67
C PRO A 367 -9.06 -2.69 25.49
N GLN A 368 -8.75 -1.74 26.37
CA GLN A 368 -7.49 -0.99 26.34
C GLN A 368 -6.27 -1.87 26.65
N VAL A 369 -6.41 -2.81 27.59
CA VAL A 369 -5.34 -3.78 27.91
C VAL A 369 -5.16 -4.75 26.74
N ALA A 370 -6.25 -5.24 26.17
CA ALA A 370 -6.20 -6.07 24.96
C ALA A 370 -5.55 -5.33 23.79
N ALA A 371 -5.84 -4.03 23.61
CA ALA A 371 -5.26 -3.21 22.56
C ALA A 371 -3.75 -3.05 22.70
N GLN A 372 -3.26 -2.79 23.92
CA GLN A 372 -1.81 -2.69 24.20
C GLN A 372 -1.10 -4.01 23.89
N ASN A 373 -1.63 -5.14 24.39
CA ASN A 373 -1.05 -6.47 24.15
C ASN A 373 -1.07 -6.85 22.67
N TRP A 374 -2.19 -6.58 21.98
CA TRP A 374 -2.34 -6.87 20.56
C TRP A 374 -1.38 -6.03 19.72
N LEU A 375 -1.27 -4.71 20.02
CA LEU A 375 -0.36 -3.82 19.32
C LEU A 375 1.11 -4.19 19.56
N GLU A 376 1.49 -4.56 20.79
CA GLU A 376 2.85 -5.05 21.06
C GLU A 376 3.16 -6.30 20.24
N LYS A 377 2.25 -7.28 20.19
CA LYS A 377 2.44 -8.50 19.38
C LYS A 377 2.54 -8.17 17.89
N TYR A 378 1.69 -7.27 17.40
CA TYR A 378 1.69 -6.79 16.01
C TYR A 378 3.03 -6.13 15.64
N VAL A 379 3.48 -5.17 16.45
CA VAL A 379 4.73 -4.43 16.22
C VAL A 379 5.94 -5.37 16.36
N ARG A 380 5.94 -6.29 17.32
CA ARG A 380 7.02 -7.27 17.52
C ARG A 380 7.17 -8.21 16.32
N LEU A 381 6.06 -8.59 15.68
CA LEU A 381 6.09 -9.38 14.45
C LEU A 381 6.57 -8.56 13.24
N LEU A 382 6.23 -7.28 13.15
CA LEU A 382 6.48 -6.47 11.96
C LEU A 382 7.81 -5.70 12.00
N LEU A 383 8.12 -5.00 13.08
CA LEU A 383 9.14 -3.96 13.07
C LEU A 383 10.56 -4.50 13.32
N PRO A 384 10.86 -5.25 14.41
CA PRO A 384 12.20 -5.80 14.64
C PRO A 384 12.78 -6.58 13.44
N PRO A 385 12.02 -7.49 12.79
CA PRO A 385 12.52 -8.18 11.60
C PRO A 385 12.83 -7.25 10.43
N ALA A 386 12.00 -6.23 10.19
CA ALA A 386 12.24 -5.24 9.13
C ALA A 386 13.50 -4.39 9.39
N LEU A 387 13.73 -4.01 10.65
CA LEU A 387 14.94 -3.30 11.08
C LEU A 387 16.17 -4.18 10.90
N HIS A 388 16.08 -5.46 11.27
CA HIS A 388 17.15 -6.43 11.10
C HIS A 388 17.56 -6.62 9.64
N LEU A 389 16.56 -6.82 8.76
CA LEU A 389 16.77 -6.90 7.31
C LEU A 389 17.53 -5.67 6.79
N SER A 390 17.16 -4.47 7.23
CA SER A 390 17.83 -3.24 6.79
C SER A 390 19.24 -3.11 7.36
N ALA A 391 19.41 -3.34 8.66
CA ALA A 391 20.66 -3.07 9.37
C ALA A 391 21.73 -4.14 9.14
N HIS A 392 21.36 -5.42 9.18
CA HIS A 392 22.32 -6.52 9.07
C HIS A 392 22.47 -7.03 7.64
N PHE A 393 21.39 -7.03 6.85
CA PHE A 393 21.40 -7.61 5.50
C PHE A 393 21.38 -6.56 4.38
N GLY A 394 21.31 -5.27 4.69
CA GLY A 394 21.20 -4.22 3.67
C GLY A 394 19.93 -4.33 2.83
N ILE A 395 18.84 -4.87 3.38
CA ILE A 395 17.58 -5.12 2.70
C ILE A 395 16.48 -4.19 3.27
N GLY A 396 16.17 -3.13 2.54
CA GLY A 396 15.03 -2.26 2.82
C GLY A 396 13.75 -2.78 2.19
N ILE A 397 12.93 -3.49 2.98
CA ILE A 397 11.62 -3.99 2.55
C ILE A 397 10.62 -2.83 2.38
N GLU A 398 9.84 -2.86 1.30
CA GLU A 398 8.68 -1.99 1.10
C GLU A 398 7.45 -2.55 1.82
N GLY A 399 7.51 -2.57 3.15
CA GLY A 399 6.53 -3.20 4.05
C GLY A 399 5.32 -2.33 4.36
N HIS A 400 4.82 -1.60 3.36
CA HIS A 400 3.59 -0.82 3.53
C HIS A 400 2.35 -1.70 3.52
N GLN A 401 1.21 -1.16 3.98
CA GLN A 401 -0.02 -1.90 4.20
C GLN A 401 -0.52 -2.73 3.00
N GLN A 402 -0.32 -2.25 1.77
CA GLN A 402 -0.74 -2.96 0.54
C GLN A 402 0.17 -4.15 0.17
N ASN A 403 1.42 -4.17 0.66
CA ASN A 403 2.42 -5.20 0.40
C ASN A 403 2.61 -6.15 1.59
N THR A 404 1.83 -5.98 2.65
CA THR A 404 1.91 -6.79 3.85
C THR A 404 0.56 -7.40 4.18
N LEU A 405 0.56 -8.70 4.45
CA LEU A 405 -0.55 -9.41 5.09
C LEU A 405 -0.08 -9.92 6.44
N ILE A 406 -0.98 -9.96 7.41
CA ILE A 406 -0.74 -10.51 8.74
C ILE A 406 -1.56 -11.78 8.83
N ALA A 407 -0.90 -12.89 9.13
CA ALA A 407 -1.58 -14.16 9.36
C ALA A 407 -2.02 -14.23 10.84
N PHE A 408 -3.33 -14.40 11.04
CA PHE A 408 -3.96 -14.43 12.36
C PHE A 408 -4.36 -15.85 12.75
N ASN A 409 -4.07 -16.24 13.99
CA ASN A 409 -4.66 -17.40 14.65
C ASN A 409 -5.73 -16.91 15.63
N GLY A 410 -7.00 -17.13 15.28
CA GLY A 410 -8.11 -16.44 15.94
C GLY A 410 -7.89 -14.91 15.89
N PRO A 411 -7.95 -14.20 17.04
CA PRO A 411 -7.74 -12.76 17.04
C PRO A 411 -6.26 -12.33 17.05
N HIS A 412 -5.32 -13.28 17.16
CA HIS A 412 -3.94 -12.97 17.49
C HIS A 412 -3.04 -13.00 16.25
N PRO A 413 -2.24 -11.94 15.97
CA PRO A 413 -1.30 -11.97 14.87
C PRO A 413 -0.17 -12.98 15.16
N GLU A 414 0.26 -13.74 14.15
CA GLU A 414 1.28 -14.79 14.29
C GLU A 414 2.42 -14.71 13.26
N ALA A 415 2.13 -14.29 12.03
CA ALA A 415 3.13 -14.21 10.98
C ALA A 415 2.90 -13.02 10.03
N VAL A 416 3.97 -12.61 9.34
CA VAL A 416 3.97 -11.56 8.34
C VAL A 416 4.22 -12.19 6.97
N ILE A 417 3.34 -11.91 6.02
CA ILE A 417 3.51 -12.28 4.62
C ILE A 417 3.77 -11.00 3.83
N VAL A 418 4.95 -10.90 3.22
CA VAL A 418 5.32 -9.78 2.35
C VAL A 418 5.12 -10.17 0.90
N ARG A 419 4.49 -9.30 0.12
CA ARG A 419 4.31 -9.44 -1.33
C ARG A 419 4.84 -8.22 -2.07
N ASP A 420 5.03 -8.37 -3.38
CA ASP A 420 5.54 -7.33 -4.28
C ASP A 420 6.92 -6.78 -3.89
N LEU A 421 7.95 -7.32 -4.53
CA LEU A 421 9.33 -6.91 -4.30
C LEU A 421 9.78 -5.78 -5.24
N GLY A 422 8.85 -5.15 -5.96
CA GLY A 422 9.16 -4.16 -6.99
C GLY A 422 9.81 -2.87 -6.48
N GLY A 423 9.53 -2.46 -5.23
CA GLY A 423 10.10 -1.27 -4.61
C GLY A 423 11.04 -1.53 -3.44
N ILE A 424 11.51 -2.78 -3.28
CA ILE A 424 12.58 -3.14 -2.35
C ILE A 424 13.86 -2.32 -2.64
N ARG A 425 14.68 -2.09 -1.62
CA ARG A 425 16.01 -1.49 -1.74
C ARG A 425 17.06 -2.46 -1.23
N LEU A 426 18.09 -2.70 -2.02
CA LEU A 426 19.13 -3.69 -1.76
C LEU A 426 20.49 -3.03 -1.80
N TRP A 427 21.15 -2.96 -0.66
CA TRP A 427 22.52 -2.51 -0.52
C TRP A 427 23.46 -3.71 -0.65
N LYS A 428 24.04 -3.88 -1.85
CA LYS A 428 24.81 -5.05 -2.25
C LYS A 428 25.89 -5.52 -1.24
N PRO A 429 26.67 -4.62 -0.59
CA PRO A 429 27.75 -5.03 0.31
C PRO A 429 27.33 -5.89 1.51
N GLN A 430 26.07 -5.84 1.96
CA GLN A 430 25.58 -6.59 3.12
C GLN A 430 24.59 -7.71 2.76
N LEU A 431 24.32 -7.95 1.48
CA LEU A 431 23.36 -8.98 1.11
C LEU A 431 23.86 -10.37 1.53
N PRO A 432 23.06 -11.17 2.25
CA PRO A 432 23.42 -12.52 2.67
C PRO A 432 23.35 -13.54 1.51
N PHE A 433 23.12 -13.08 0.29
CA PHE A 433 23.04 -13.90 -0.91
C PHE A 433 23.55 -13.15 -2.14
N THR A 434 24.04 -13.89 -3.13
CA THR A 434 24.47 -13.30 -4.40
C THR A 434 23.28 -13.02 -5.33
N VAL A 435 23.19 -11.80 -5.86
CA VAL A 435 22.29 -11.42 -6.96
C VAL A 435 23.08 -10.68 -8.03
N ASN A 436 22.88 -11.08 -9.29
CA ASN A 436 23.41 -10.38 -10.45
C ASN A 436 22.38 -9.33 -10.86
N PHE A 437 22.57 -8.10 -10.40
CA PHE A 437 21.75 -6.98 -10.81
C PHE A 437 22.10 -6.58 -12.25
N PRO A 438 21.11 -6.45 -13.16
CA PRO A 438 21.31 -5.68 -14.38
C PRO A 438 21.75 -4.25 -14.04
N ASP A 439 22.45 -3.61 -14.97
CA ASP A 439 22.84 -2.20 -14.83
C ASP A 439 21.60 -1.35 -14.56
N ASN A 440 21.74 -0.38 -13.65
CA ASN A 440 20.66 0.52 -13.22
C ASN A 440 19.40 -0.19 -12.70
N ALA A 441 19.53 -1.39 -12.12
CA ALA A 441 18.40 -2.06 -11.46
C ALA A 441 17.76 -1.13 -10.42
N PRO A 442 16.46 -0.79 -10.54
CA PRO A 442 15.83 0.24 -9.71
C PRO A 442 15.71 -0.14 -8.23
N ILE A 443 16.06 -1.38 -7.89
CA ILE A 443 16.06 -1.91 -6.52
C ILE A 443 17.45 -1.90 -5.89
N ALA A 444 18.53 -1.79 -6.67
CA ALA A 444 19.88 -1.68 -6.15
C ALA A 444 20.15 -0.25 -5.66
N THR A 445 20.84 -0.10 -4.53
CA THR A 445 21.26 1.20 -3.99
C THR A 445 22.74 1.19 -3.66
N THR A 446 23.40 2.33 -3.88
CA THR A 446 24.76 2.60 -3.41
C THR A 446 24.78 3.23 -2.02
N ASP A 447 23.65 3.79 -1.58
CA ASP A 447 23.47 4.41 -0.28
C ASP A 447 22.65 3.47 0.63
N ARG A 448 23.29 2.97 1.68
CA ARG A 448 22.66 2.14 2.73
C ARG A 448 21.52 2.88 3.41
N MET A 449 21.58 4.21 3.55
CA MET A 449 20.51 4.98 4.19
C MET A 449 19.18 4.91 3.44
N GLN A 450 19.19 4.53 2.15
CA GLN A 450 17.94 4.25 1.43
C GLN A 450 17.20 3.02 1.96
N THR A 451 17.88 2.03 2.55
CA THR A 451 17.23 0.86 3.16
C THR A 451 16.55 1.26 4.47
N HIS A 452 17.24 2.02 5.32
CA HIS A 452 16.68 2.56 6.57
C HIS A 452 15.51 3.49 6.31
N ARG A 453 15.65 4.41 5.34
CA ARG A 453 14.58 5.31 4.91
C ARG A 453 13.37 4.56 4.38
N LYS A 454 13.58 3.45 3.65
CA LYS A 454 12.50 2.62 3.16
C LYS A 454 11.71 2.01 4.31
N VAL A 455 12.37 1.47 5.33
CA VAL A 455 11.71 0.94 6.53
C VAL A 455 10.99 2.04 7.33
N ALA A 456 11.67 3.17 7.59
CA ALA A 456 11.09 4.30 8.30
C ALA A 456 9.79 4.80 7.63
N PHE A 457 9.81 5.04 6.33
CA PHE A 457 8.63 5.51 5.62
C PHE A 457 7.54 4.44 5.47
N THR A 458 7.90 3.21 5.05
CA THR A 458 6.88 2.23 4.66
C THR A 458 6.32 1.43 5.84
N VAL A 459 7.16 1.08 6.81
CA VAL A 459 6.76 0.28 7.98
C VAL A 459 6.33 1.17 9.13
N ILE A 460 7.12 2.19 9.50
CA ILE A 460 6.79 3.02 10.66
C ILE A 460 5.71 4.04 10.31
N HIS A 461 5.95 4.91 9.32
CA HIS A 461 5.01 5.98 9.02
C HIS A 461 3.76 5.43 8.33
N ASN A 462 3.90 4.80 7.17
CA ASN A 462 2.75 4.44 6.35
C ASN A 462 1.93 3.28 6.93
N HIS A 463 2.58 2.30 7.55
CA HIS A 463 1.91 1.10 8.04
C HIS A 463 1.50 1.22 9.52
N LEU A 464 2.47 1.31 10.44
CA LEU A 464 2.16 1.43 11.87
C LEU A 464 1.39 2.72 12.16
N GLY A 465 1.72 3.83 11.50
CA GLY A 465 0.96 5.08 11.64
C GLY A 465 -0.53 4.89 11.37
N ALA A 466 -0.91 4.29 10.25
CA ALA A 466 -2.34 4.07 9.94
C ALA A 466 -3.04 3.12 10.91
N VAL A 467 -2.39 2.04 11.35
CA VAL A 467 -2.97 1.13 12.35
C VAL A 467 -3.15 1.85 13.69
N ILE A 468 -2.14 2.57 14.16
CA ILE A 468 -2.19 3.33 15.42
C ILE A 468 -3.26 4.42 15.36
N GLU A 469 -3.36 5.19 14.26
CA GLU A 469 -4.40 6.21 14.13
C GLU A 469 -5.81 5.60 14.16
N ALA A 470 -6.02 4.42 13.59
CA ALA A 470 -7.28 3.71 13.68
C ALA A 470 -7.61 3.29 15.12
N LEU A 471 -6.64 2.71 15.84
CA LEU A 471 -6.83 2.31 17.24
C LEU A 471 -7.08 3.51 18.18
N VAL A 472 -6.44 4.65 17.90
CA VAL A 472 -6.71 5.90 18.64
C VAL A 472 -8.11 6.42 18.33
N SER A 473 -8.51 6.40 17.07
CA SER A 473 -9.86 6.81 16.64
C SER A 473 -10.95 5.93 17.26
N ASP A 474 -10.67 4.63 17.43
CA ASP A 474 -11.52 3.66 18.11
C ASP A 474 -11.52 3.82 19.66
N SER A 475 -10.79 4.80 20.20
CA SER A 475 -10.62 5.03 21.65
C SER A 475 -10.04 3.83 22.42
N LEU A 476 -9.24 3.01 21.74
CA LEU A 476 -8.62 1.81 22.31
C LEU A 476 -7.25 2.07 22.94
N ILE A 477 -6.52 3.08 22.45
CA ILE A 477 -5.20 3.44 22.94
C ILE A 477 -4.91 4.93 22.68
N LYS A 478 -4.05 5.56 23.48
CA LYS A 478 -3.57 6.93 23.21
C LYS A 478 -2.32 6.91 22.34
N HIS A 479 -2.09 7.96 21.53
CA HIS A 479 -0.88 8.08 20.70
C HIS A 479 0.41 7.87 21.51
N GLN A 480 0.51 8.49 22.69
CA GLN A 480 1.71 8.38 23.52
C GLN A 480 2.01 6.93 23.93
N GLU A 481 0.99 6.17 24.31
CA GLU A 481 1.12 4.77 24.72
C GLU A 481 1.48 3.87 23.54
N ALA A 482 0.81 4.07 22.40
CA ALA A 482 1.08 3.31 21.18
C ALA A 482 2.52 3.52 20.66
N TRP A 483 2.99 4.77 20.60
CA TRP A 483 4.35 5.07 20.14
C TRP A 483 5.43 4.69 21.17
N ALA A 484 5.09 4.63 22.46
CA ALA A 484 5.98 4.07 23.49
C ALA A 484 6.25 2.58 23.25
N ILE A 485 5.21 1.79 22.92
CA ILE A 485 5.37 0.37 22.55
C ILE A 485 6.33 0.21 21.36
N VAL A 486 6.14 1.02 20.31
CA VAL A 486 7.01 0.99 19.13
C VAL A 486 8.46 1.35 19.50
N ALA A 487 8.66 2.43 20.26
CA ALA A 487 9.97 2.86 20.68
C ALA A 487 10.68 1.82 21.56
N ASP A 488 9.97 1.20 22.49
CA ASP A 488 10.53 0.19 23.38
C ASP A 488 10.97 -1.06 22.61
N LEU A 489 10.20 -1.48 21.62
CA LEU A 489 10.56 -2.59 20.75
C LEU A 489 11.78 -2.27 19.87
N ILE A 490 11.91 -1.04 19.37
CA ILE A 490 13.15 -0.61 18.67
C ILE A 490 14.33 -0.64 19.64
N ALA A 491 14.16 -0.16 20.87
CA ALA A 491 15.22 -0.11 21.87
C ALA A 491 15.74 -1.50 22.27
N GLN A 492 14.88 -2.52 22.24
CA GLN A 492 15.19 -3.93 22.53
C GLN A 492 15.89 -4.67 21.37
N THR A 493 15.96 -4.08 20.18
CA THR A 493 16.65 -4.72 19.04
C THR A 493 18.17 -4.75 19.25
N ASP A 494 18.81 -5.70 18.57
CA ASP A 494 20.26 -5.89 18.51
C ASP A 494 20.92 -5.11 17.36
N ILE A 495 20.15 -4.32 16.60
CA ILE A 495 20.71 -3.49 15.52
C ILE A 495 21.77 -2.52 16.06
N PRO A 496 22.80 -2.17 15.24
CA PRO A 496 23.85 -1.25 15.64
C PRO A 496 23.31 0.07 16.19
N ALA A 497 23.97 0.62 17.22
CA ALA A 497 23.51 1.83 17.91
C ALA A 497 23.28 3.00 16.95
N GLN A 498 24.17 3.22 15.98
CA GLN A 498 24.03 4.26 14.95
C GLN A 498 22.76 4.09 14.09
N ASP A 499 22.37 2.85 13.78
CA ASP A 499 21.19 2.56 12.99
C ASP A 499 19.93 2.75 13.84
N ARG A 500 20.02 2.44 15.13
CA ARG A 500 18.96 2.72 16.11
C ARG A 500 18.75 4.21 16.30
N ASP A 501 19.83 4.99 16.43
CA ASP A 501 19.80 6.44 16.57
C ASP A 501 19.13 7.12 15.38
N TYR A 502 19.28 6.58 14.17
CA TYR A 502 18.54 7.05 12.99
C TYR A 502 17.01 7.03 13.21
N TYR A 503 16.46 5.94 13.74
CA TYR A 503 15.01 5.82 13.98
C TYR A 503 14.51 6.68 15.16
N PHE A 504 15.42 7.15 16.01
CA PHE A 504 15.13 8.03 17.15
C PHE A 504 15.53 9.49 16.94
N ALA A 505 15.97 9.85 15.72
CA ALA A 505 16.24 11.23 15.36
C ALA A 505 14.99 12.10 15.55
N ALA A 506 15.18 13.40 15.85
CA ALA A 506 14.08 14.33 16.12
C ALA A 506 13.05 14.40 14.98
N THR A 507 13.51 14.19 13.75
CA THR A 507 12.65 14.07 12.58
C THR A 507 12.98 12.80 11.79
N LEU A 508 11.98 12.26 11.10
CA LEU A 508 12.14 11.18 10.15
C LEU A 508 11.73 11.62 8.74
N PRO A 509 12.37 11.08 7.69
CA PRO A 509 12.01 11.41 6.32
C PRO A 509 10.66 10.77 5.94
N THR A 510 9.72 11.59 5.46
CA THR A 510 8.49 11.13 4.81
C THR A 510 8.56 11.40 3.31
N LYS A 511 7.96 10.53 2.48
CA LYS A 511 7.90 10.75 1.03
C LYS A 511 6.92 11.89 0.73
N ALA A 512 7.40 12.94 0.08
CA ALA A 512 6.66 14.17 -0.17
C ALA A 512 5.79 14.07 -1.43
N MET A 513 4.79 13.19 -1.39
CA MET A 513 4.02 12.79 -2.58
C MET A 513 3.27 13.95 -3.23
N LEU A 514 2.72 14.90 -2.46
CA LEU A 514 2.05 16.07 -3.05
C LEU A 514 3.08 16.99 -3.72
N THR A 515 4.19 17.29 -3.04
CA THR A 515 5.29 18.12 -3.53
C THR A 515 5.93 17.53 -4.78
N MET A 516 6.14 16.20 -4.81
CA MET A 516 6.65 15.48 -5.98
C MET A 516 5.72 15.62 -7.18
N ARG A 517 4.40 15.55 -6.97
CA ARG A 517 3.41 15.79 -8.04
C ARG A 517 3.39 17.24 -8.50
N LEU A 518 3.44 18.18 -7.56
CA LEU A 518 3.46 19.61 -7.85
C LEU A 518 4.68 20.00 -8.69
N ARG A 519 5.87 19.50 -8.34
CA ARG A 519 7.14 19.86 -8.96
C ARG A 519 7.60 18.91 -10.07
N GLN A 520 6.87 17.81 -10.30
CA GLN A 520 7.23 16.73 -11.24
C GLN A 520 8.62 16.15 -11.01
N THR A 521 9.02 16.01 -9.74
CA THR A 521 10.33 15.49 -9.36
C THR A 521 10.31 13.97 -9.14
N SER A 522 11.50 13.37 -9.12
CA SER A 522 11.71 12.01 -8.61
C SER A 522 11.45 11.92 -7.10
N ASP A 523 11.73 10.76 -6.50
CA ASP A 523 11.60 10.54 -5.07
C ASP A 523 12.23 11.67 -4.23
N GLN A 524 11.36 12.44 -3.55
CA GLN A 524 11.71 13.50 -2.63
C GLN A 524 11.21 13.14 -1.23
N TYR A 525 12.06 13.38 -0.23
CA TYR A 525 11.73 13.17 1.17
C TYR A 525 11.86 14.47 1.95
N LEU A 526 10.92 14.71 2.85
CA LEU A 526 10.89 15.88 3.72
C LEU A 526 10.84 15.44 5.19
N PRO A 527 11.43 16.20 6.12
CA PRO A 527 11.42 15.86 7.53
C PRO A 527 10.03 16.05 8.14
N VAL A 528 9.61 15.09 8.96
CA VAL A 528 8.44 15.18 9.84
C VAL A 528 8.81 14.84 11.26
N ASP A 529 8.08 15.40 12.23
CA ASP A 529 8.34 15.20 13.65
C ASP A 529 8.21 13.72 14.03
N ASN A 530 9.18 13.21 14.77
CA ASN A 530 9.24 11.80 15.12
C ASN A 530 8.71 11.55 16.56
N PRO A 531 7.57 10.85 16.75
CA PRO A 531 7.05 10.54 18.09
C PRO A 531 8.00 9.66 18.90
N LEU A 532 8.85 8.86 18.24
CA LEU A 532 9.81 7.98 18.90
C LEU A 532 10.89 8.78 19.64
N HIS A 533 11.27 9.95 19.10
CA HIS A 533 12.27 10.83 19.70
C HIS A 533 11.84 11.31 21.08
N ALA A 534 10.63 11.86 21.19
CA ALA A 534 10.10 12.37 22.45
C ALA A 534 10.01 11.29 23.54
N HIS A 535 9.71 10.04 23.16
CA HIS A 535 9.74 8.92 24.09
C HIS A 535 11.16 8.61 24.59
N ARG A 536 12.15 8.59 23.69
CA ARG A 536 13.54 8.34 24.06
C ARG A 536 14.07 9.38 25.03
N GLU A 537 13.82 10.67 24.76
CA GLU A 537 14.29 11.75 25.63
C GLU A 537 13.63 11.68 27.01
N ARG A 538 12.35 11.30 27.10
CA ARG A 538 11.68 11.07 28.40
C ARG A 538 12.30 9.93 29.21
N ARG A 539 12.77 8.84 28.58
CA ARG A 539 13.45 7.75 29.31
C ARG A 539 14.89 8.09 29.71
N ARG A 540 15.51 9.10 29.08
CA ARG A 540 16.86 9.58 29.40
C ARG A 540 16.86 10.73 30.40
N ALA A 541 15.70 11.35 30.65
CA ALA A 541 15.55 12.34 31.70
C ALA A 541 15.81 11.66 33.08
N PRO A 542 16.60 12.31 33.96
CA PRO A 542 17.05 11.74 35.23
C PRO A 542 15.94 11.48 36.24
#